data_AF-A0A5K0YDY6-F1
#
_entry.id   AF-A0A5K0YDY6-F1
#
_cell.length_a   1.000
_cell.length_b   1.000
_cell.length_c   1.000
_cell.angle_alpha   90.00
_cell.angle_beta   90.00
_cell.angle_gamma   90.00
#
_symmetry.space_group_name_H-M   'P 1'
#
loop_
_entity.id
_entity.type
_entity.pdbx_description
1 polymer ?
#
loop_
_entity_poly.entity_id
_entity_poly.type
_entity_poly.pdbx_seq_one_letter_code
_entity_poly.pdbx_strand_id
1 'polypeptide(L)' 'LKRCGKSCRLRWLNYLRPNIKHGEFSDDEDRIICSLFASIGS' A
#
# COMPACT_ATOMS: atom_id res chain seq x y z
N LEU A 1 -19.83 7.43 -14.98
CA LEU A 1 -19.24 6.46 -14.03
C LEU A 1 -19.71 6.80 -12.61
N LYS A 2 -20.77 6.15 -12.09
CA LYS A 2 -21.27 6.44 -10.72
C LYS A 2 -20.30 5.83 -9.70
N ARG A 3 -19.31 6.61 -9.24
CA ARG A 3 -18.41 6.16 -8.17
C ARG A 3 -19.11 6.38 -6.82
N CYS A 4 -19.18 5.35 -5.98
CA CYS A 4 -19.62 5.52 -4.60
C CYS A 4 -18.49 6.10 -3.74
N GLY A 5 -18.82 6.87 -2.70
CA GLY A 5 -17.84 7.53 -1.84
C GLY A 5 -16.79 6.57 -1.26
N LYS A 6 -17.19 5.33 -0.94
CA LYS A 6 -16.28 4.26 -0.49
C LYS A 6 -15.23 3.90 -1.55
N SER A 7 -15.64 3.74 -2.81
CA SER A 7 -14.71 3.45 -3.92
C SER A 7 -13.77 4.62 -4.20
N CYS A 8 -14.28 5.86 -4.15
CA CYS A 8 -13.43 7.05 -4.30
C CYS A 8 -12.39 7.16 -3.20
N ARG A 9 -12.80 6.97 -1.94
CA ARG A 9 -11.90 7.02 -0.78
C ARG A 9 -10.86 5.91 -0.85
N LEU A 10 -11.25 4.69 -1.17
CA LEU A 10 -10.30 3.57 -1.31
C LEU A 10 -9.30 3.82 -2.44
N ARG A 11 -9.77 4.34 -3.59
CA ARG A 11 -8.88 4.70 -4.71
C ARG A 11 -7.90 5.80 -4.31
N TRP A 12 -8.33 6.81 -3.57
CA TRP A 12 -7.43 7.86 -3.08
C TRP A 12 -6.36 7.28 -2.16
N LEU A 13 -6.77 6.52 -1.15
CA LEU A 13 -5.87 6.00 -0.11
C LEU A 13 -4.84 4.98 -0.63
N ASN A 14 -5.16 4.22 -1.67
CA ASN A 14 -4.29 3.16 -2.17
C ASN A 14 -3.57 3.50 -3.48
N TYR A 15 -4.00 4.54 -4.20
CA TYR A 15 -3.47 4.79 -5.54
C TYR A 15 -3.23 6.25 -5.91
N LEU A 16 -4.03 7.21 -5.42
CA LEU A 16 -3.91 8.61 -5.89
C LEU A 16 -3.18 9.54 -4.91
N ARG A 17 -2.99 9.12 -3.66
CA ARG A 17 -2.33 9.95 -2.66
C ARG A 17 -0.86 10.18 -3.08
N PRO A 18 -0.36 11.43 -3.12
CA PRO A 18 0.98 11.75 -3.66
C PRO A 18 2.16 11.04 -3.00
N ASN A 19 2.00 10.63 -1.74
CA ASN A 19 3.06 10.00 -0.96
C ASN A 19 3.09 8.47 -1.10
N ILE A 20 2.26 7.91 -1.99
CA ILE A 20 2.32 6.49 -2.31
C ILE A 20 3.45 6.31 -3.33
N LYS A 21 4.48 5.58 -2.94
CA LYS A 21 5.49 5.13 -3.89
C LYS A 21 4.86 4.09 -4.81
N HIS A 22 4.96 4.33 -6.11
CA HIS A 22 4.58 3.37 -7.14
C HIS A 22 5.86 2.76 -7.72
N GLY A 23 5.93 1.44 -7.73
CA GLY A 23 7.12 0.71 -8.18
C GLY A 23 7.35 -0.52 -7.33
N GLU A 24 8.43 -1.22 -7.65
CA GLU A 24 8.89 -2.37 -6.87
C GLU A 24 9.49 -1.91 -5.54
N PHE A 25 9.45 -2.78 -4.54
CA PHE A 25 10.16 -2.56 -3.30
C PHE A 25 11.66 -2.67 -3.53
N SER A 26 12.43 -1.90 -2.77
CA SER A 26 13.88 -2.14 -2.67
C SER A 26 14.17 -3.37 -1.82
N ASP A 27 15.35 -3.97 -1.99
CA ASP A 27 15.79 -5.14 -1.20
C ASP A 27 15.70 -4.89 0.32
N ASP A 28 15.99 -3.66 0.76
CA ASP A 28 15.88 -3.29 2.16
C ASP A 28 14.44 -3.17 2.64
N GLU A 29 13.54 -2.60 1.81
CA GLU A 29 12.10 -2.57 2.10
C GLU A 29 11.53 -4.00 2.18
N ASP A 30 11.93 -4.90 1.28
CA ASP A 30 11.49 -6.30 1.30
C ASP A 30 11.97 -7.05 2.55
N ARG A 31 13.22 -6.84 2.99
CA ARG A 31 13.72 -7.42 4.25
C ARG A 31 12.90 -6.96 5.45
N ILE A 32 12.56 -5.67 5.50
CA ILE A 32 11.74 -5.11 6.58
C ILE A 32 10.34 -5.72 6.54
N ILE A 33 9.71 -5.80 5.36
CA ILE A 33 8.39 -6.42 5.19
C ILE A 33 8.41 -7.87 5.67
N CYS A 34 9.39 -8.66 5.23
CA CYS A 34 9.53 -10.06 5.65
C CYS A 34 9.75 -10.21 7.16
N SER A 35 10.61 -9.36 7.74
CA SER A 35 10.88 -9.38 9.18
C SER A 35 9.65 -9.04 10.01
N LEU A 36 8.90 -8.01 9.61
CA LEU A 36 7.67 -7.61 10.27
C LEU A 36 6.58 -8.68 10.14
N PHE A 37 6.45 -9.28 8.97
CA PHE A 37 5.52 -10.39 8.75
C PHE A 37 5.84 -11.59 9.65
N ALA A 38 7.12 -11.97 9.77
CA ALA A 38 7.54 -13.06 10.65
C ALA A 38 7.33 -12.72 12.14
N SER A 39 7.48 -11.45 12.52
CA SER A 39 7.33 -10.98 13.90
C SER A 39 5.88 -10.84 14.37
N ILE A 40 5.00 -10.36 13.50
CA ILE A 40 3.63 -9.96 13.88
C ILE A 40 2.62 -11.02 13.41
N GLY A 41 2.96 -11.79 12.38
CA GLY A 41 2.05 -12.73 11.73
C GLY A 41 1.24 -12.08 10.61
N SER A 42 0.42 -12.90 9.95
CA SER A 42 -0.54 -12.48 8.93
C SER A 42 -1.86 -12.03 9.53
#